data_AF-A0A2D9P707-F1
#
_entry.id   AF-A0A2D9P707-F1
#
_cell.length_a   1.000
_cell.length_b   1.000
_cell.length_c   1.000
_cell.angle_alpha   90.00
_cell.angle_beta   90.00
_cell.angle_gamma   90.00
#
_symmetry.space_group_name_H-M   'P 1'
#
loop_
_entity.id
_entity.type
_entity.pdbx_description
1 polymer ?
#
loop_
_entity_poly.entity_id
_entity_poly.type
_entity_poly.pdbx_seq_one_letter_code
_entity_poly.pdbx_strand_id
1 'polypeptide(L)'
;MNPRLDRVSQNENKLTLSFTNTNYSIINALRRTIISDIPVVSFTTFPHENNRCEIFKNTSGLNNEIIKHRLACIPVHLDPTSKTYETLKVVLKKKNDTDQIMFATTGDFQIYDTNTDKPLSTADRNEIFPPNEITKYFIDFVRLNPEISKEIPGEEIHLEAMLDINTAVKNGCYNCVSTCSYINTPDTIRANDIWITKEKELKALKTPKEKIESLKKDWFLLDANRIYIENSFEFTIETIGIYSNENIFKMACTVLLNQLEELKDNITSGSVIINQPMSTTENEYEVILENIDFTIGKVIEYYMYEIYYNQRSVLTLCGFYKKHPHENYSILRLALTEPSDKSIVNEYLITCIEEAKKIFATFNSKF
;
A
#
# COMPACT_ATOMS: atom_id res chain seq x y z
N MET A 1 15.58 -16.11 -14.18
CA MET A 1 15.72 -14.75 -14.73
C MET A 1 16.12 -13.81 -13.59
N ASN A 2 16.93 -12.78 -13.82
CA ASN A 2 17.37 -11.87 -12.75
C ASN A 2 16.54 -10.58 -12.79
N PRO A 3 15.63 -10.34 -11.82
CA PRO A 3 14.85 -9.11 -11.71
C PRO A 3 15.73 -7.86 -11.68
N ARG A 4 15.31 -6.81 -12.42
CA ARG A 4 16.04 -5.54 -12.49
C ARG A 4 15.10 -4.35 -12.40
N LEU A 5 15.56 -3.34 -11.67
CA LEU A 5 15.02 -1.98 -11.72
C LEU A 5 15.91 -1.16 -12.66
N ASP A 6 15.39 -0.82 -13.83
CA ASP A 6 16.16 -0.23 -14.93
C ASP A 6 16.04 1.28 -14.99
N ARG A 7 14.86 1.83 -14.71
CA ARG A 7 14.61 3.27 -14.78
C ARG A 7 13.88 3.75 -13.53
N VAL A 8 14.34 4.89 -13.05
CA VAL A 8 13.72 5.68 -12.00
C VAL A 8 13.50 7.07 -12.56
N SER A 9 12.26 7.56 -12.49
CA SER A 9 11.90 8.89 -12.94
C SER A 9 10.97 9.53 -11.93
N GLN A 10 11.33 10.70 -11.42
CA GLN A 10 10.46 11.48 -10.56
C GLN A 10 9.97 12.71 -11.30
N ASN A 11 8.66 12.93 -11.28
CA ASN A 11 8.02 14.13 -11.78
C ASN A 11 7.03 14.64 -10.72
N GLU A 12 7.32 15.81 -10.16
CA GLU A 12 6.57 16.37 -9.02
C GLU A 12 6.41 15.33 -7.89
N ASN A 13 5.17 15.04 -7.49
CA ASN A 13 4.82 14.11 -6.44
C ASN A 13 4.67 12.67 -6.93
N LYS A 14 5.07 12.36 -8.18
CA LYS A 14 4.92 11.05 -8.80
C LYS A 14 6.26 10.42 -9.14
N LEU A 15 6.51 9.23 -8.62
CA LEU A 15 7.66 8.38 -8.93
C LEU A 15 7.22 7.27 -9.89
N THR A 16 7.94 7.12 -11.01
CA THR A 16 7.75 6.05 -11.98
C THR A 16 8.98 5.16 -12.02
N LEU A 17 8.77 3.84 -11.94
CA LEU A 17 9.82 2.83 -11.91
C LEU A 17 9.57 1.80 -13.02
N SER A 18 10.59 1.46 -13.80
CA SER A 18 10.50 0.42 -14.83
C SER A 18 11.24 -0.83 -14.38
N PHE A 19 10.51 -1.94 -14.29
CA PHE A 19 11.05 -3.25 -13.91
C PHE A 19 11.12 -4.16 -15.13
N THR A 20 12.22 -4.89 -15.29
CA THR A 20 12.35 -5.94 -16.32
C THR A 20 12.78 -7.26 -15.70
N ASN A 21 12.52 -8.35 -16.42
CA ASN A 21 12.81 -9.72 -15.99
C ASN A 21 12.28 -10.04 -14.57
N THR A 22 11.18 -9.40 -14.18
CA THR A 22 10.58 -9.52 -12.86
C THR A 22 9.21 -10.19 -12.98
N ASN A 23 8.80 -10.98 -12.00
CA ASN A 23 7.48 -11.60 -12.00
C ASN A 23 6.46 -10.69 -11.30
N TYR A 24 5.19 -10.77 -11.71
CA TYR A 24 4.10 -9.98 -11.12
C TYR A 24 3.95 -10.19 -9.61
N SER A 25 4.30 -11.36 -9.06
CA SER A 25 4.24 -11.63 -7.62
C SER A 25 5.15 -10.68 -6.84
N ILE A 26 6.34 -10.37 -7.35
CA ILE A 26 7.30 -9.46 -6.72
C ILE A 26 6.79 -8.02 -6.79
N ILE A 27 6.32 -7.59 -7.96
CA ILE A 27 5.80 -6.23 -8.18
C ILE A 27 4.52 -5.99 -7.36
N ASN A 28 3.62 -6.96 -7.33
CA ASN A 28 2.39 -6.86 -6.58
C ASN A 28 2.64 -6.93 -5.07
N ALA A 29 3.69 -7.63 -4.61
CA ALA A 29 4.10 -7.60 -3.21
C ALA A 29 4.49 -6.17 -2.80
N LEU A 30 5.37 -5.51 -3.57
CA LEU A 30 5.71 -4.10 -3.36
C LEU A 30 4.47 -3.19 -3.34
N ARG A 31 3.58 -3.35 -4.32
CA ARG A 31 2.33 -2.56 -4.38
C ARG A 31 1.46 -2.74 -3.14
N ARG A 32 1.24 -3.98 -2.71
CA ARG A 32 0.40 -4.28 -1.53
C ARG A 32 1.02 -3.71 -0.26
N THR A 33 2.33 -3.89 -0.08
CA THR A 33 3.04 -3.37 1.09
C THR A 33 3.00 -1.85 1.15
N ILE A 34 3.20 -1.16 0.01
CA ILE A 34 3.10 0.31 -0.05
C ILE A 34 1.71 0.81 0.35
N ILE A 35 0.66 0.12 -0.08
CA ILE A 35 -0.72 0.54 0.19
C ILE A 35 -1.13 0.26 1.64
N SER A 36 -0.68 -0.86 2.21
CA SER A 36 -1.27 -1.40 3.44
C SER A 36 -0.34 -1.36 4.66
N ASP A 37 0.94 -1.67 4.48
CA ASP A 37 1.81 -2.11 5.59
C ASP A 37 2.80 -1.02 6.08
N ILE A 38 2.90 0.11 5.36
CA ILE A 38 3.76 1.21 5.77
C ILE A 38 3.15 1.91 7.01
N PRO A 39 3.90 2.02 8.13
CA PRO A 39 3.42 2.69 9.32
C PRO A 39 3.35 4.21 9.13
N VAL A 40 2.31 4.84 9.67
CA VAL A 40 2.12 6.29 9.73
C VAL A 40 1.69 6.72 11.13
N VAL A 41 2.11 7.91 11.53
CA VAL A 41 1.54 8.58 12.70
C VAL A 41 0.14 9.07 12.33
N SER A 42 -0.85 8.83 13.19
CA SER A 42 -2.25 9.12 12.89
C SER A 42 -3.08 9.30 14.16
N PHE A 43 -4.30 9.80 14.01
CA PHE A 43 -5.28 9.84 15.10
C PHE A 43 -6.05 8.52 15.16
N THR A 44 -5.88 7.77 16.25
CA THR A 44 -6.71 6.58 16.50
C THR A 44 -8.06 7.00 17.07
N THR A 45 -9.09 7.06 16.22
CA THR A 45 -10.46 7.44 16.63
C THR A 45 -11.45 6.28 16.66
N PHE A 46 -11.06 5.13 16.11
CA PHE A 46 -11.83 3.89 16.07
C PHE A 46 -10.92 2.66 16.21
N PRO A 47 -11.42 1.53 16.74
CA PRO A 47 -12.74 1.32 17.37
C PRO A 47 -12.84 2.02 18.75
N HIS A 48 -14.04 2.07 19.35
CA HIS A 48 -14.30 2.81 20.60
C HIS A 48 -13.31 2.47 21.74
N GLU A 49 -12.90 1.22 21.85
CA GLU A 49 -11.96 0.73 22.87
C GLU A 49 -10.56 1.37 22.76
N ASN A 50 -10.14 1.70 21.52
CA ASN A 50 -8.85 2.29 21.22
C ASN A 50 -8.95 3.79 20.87
N ASN A 51 -10.15 4.38 20.97
CA ASN A 51 -10.36 5.78 20.61
C ASN A 51 -9.61 6.69 21.58
N ARG A 52 -8.65 7.45 21.05
CA ARG A 52 -7.86 8.44 21.80
C ARG A 52 -8.27 9.88 21.49
N CYS A 53 -9.50 10.07 21.03
CA CYS A 53 -10.11 11.38 20.80
C CYS A 53 -11.35 11.59 21.68
N GLU A 54 -11.33 12.66 22.45
CA GLU A 54 -12.43 13.11 23.30
C GLU A 54 -13.01 14.42 22.77
N ILE A 55 -14.33 14.45 22.57
CA ILE A 55 -15.06 15.64 22.14
C ILE A 55 -15.82 16.17 23.34
N PHE A 56 -15.38 17.30 23.88
CA PHE A 56 -15.98 17.96 25.04
C PHE A 56 -17.21 18.77 24.66
N LYS A 57 -17.20 19.38 23.48
CA LYS A 57 -18.31 20.21 22.99
C LYS A 57 -18.36 20.17 21.47
N ASN A 58 -19.53 19.88 20.93
CA ASN A 58 -19.79 19.95 19.50
C ASN A 58 -21.24 20.41 19.30
N THR A 59 -21.41 21.63 18.81
CA THR A 59 -22.72 22.17 18.40
C THR A 59 -22.80 22.34 16.88
N SER A 60 -21.81 21.84 16.14
CA SER A 60 -21.80 21.90 14.67
C SER A 60 -22.83 20.97 14.04
N GLY A 61 -23.11 21.17 12.75
CA GLY A 61 -24.00 20.30 11.98
C GLY A 61 -23.48 18.87 11.74
N LEU A 62 -22.21 18.57 12.05
CA LEU A 62 -21.64 17.22 11.92
C LEU A 62 -21.70 16.48 13.25
N ASN A 63 -22.12 15.22 13.23
CA ASN A 63 -22.10 14.39 14.43
C ASN A 63 -20.66 14.02 14.85
N ASN A 64 -20.50 13.60 16.10
CA ASN A 64 -19.20 13.29 16.68
C ASN A 64 -18.44 12.19 15.91
N GLU A 65 -19.14 11.19 15.38
CA GLU A 65 -18.51 10.06 14.68
C GLU A 65 -17.95 10.46 13.31
N ILE A 66 -18.64 11.36 12.58
CA ILE A 66 -18.14 11.95 11.34
C ILE A 66 -16.92 12.83 11.63
N ILE A 67 -16.95 13.62 12.71
CA ILE A 67 -15.80 14.45 13.12
C ILE A 67 -14.59 13.58 13.45
N LYS A 68 -14.77 12.51 14.23
CA LYS A 68 -13.73 11.52 14.53
C LYS A 68 -13.17 10.84 13.29
N HIS A 69 -14.03 10.47 12.34
CA HIS A 69 -13.60 9.88 11.07
C HIS A 69 -12.79 10.88 10.24
N ARG A 70 -13.28 12.12 10.09
CA ARG A 70 -12.54 13.19 9.40
C ARG A 70 -11.19 13.44 10.05
N LEU A 71 -11.10 13.38 11.38
CA LEU A 71 -9.86 13.56 12.13
C LEU A 71 -8.86 12.44 11.81
N ALA A 72 -9.31 11.19 11.76
CA ALA A 72 -8.47 10.05 11.39
C ALA A 72 -7.92 10.13 9.96
N CYS A 73 -8.62 10.80 9.03
CA CYS A 73 -8.15 11.00 7.66
C CYS A 73 -7.13 12.13 7.49
N ILE A 74 -6.82 12.91 8.53
CA ILE A 74 -5.86 14.02 8.41
C ILE A 74 -4.44 13.45 8.42
N PRO A 75 -3.63 13.69 7.38
CA PRO A 75 -2.24 13.26 7.35
C PRO A 75 -1.42 13.97 8.44
N VAL A 76 -0.69 13.20 9.24
CA VAL A 76 0.23 13.72 10.26
C VAL A 76 1.66 13.57 9.76
N HIS A 77 2.36 14.68 9.54
CA HIS A 77 3.71 14.69 8.97
C HIS A 77 4.75 14.53 10.08
N LEU A 78 4.79 13.34 10.67
CA LEU A 78 5.74 12.95 11.70
C LEU A 78 6.38 11.60 11.36
N ASP A 79 7.66 11.49 11.68
CA ASP A 79 8.39 10.23 11.55
C ASP A 79 7.98 9.28 12.70
N PRO A 80 7.43 8.08 12.39
CA PRO A 80 7.06 7.10 13.42
C PRO A 80 8.27 6.60 14.22
N THR A 81 9.49 6.70 13.68
CA THR A 81 10.70 6.22 14.38
C THR A 81 11.17 7.15 15.49
N SER A 82 10.78 8.43 15.46
CA SER A 82 11.26 9.43 16.45
C SER A 82 10.61 9.28 17.82
N LYS A 83 9.47 8.57 17.90
CA LYS A 83 8.60 8.45 19.10
C LYS A 83 8.10 9.76 19.70
N THR A 84 8.37 10.90 19.05
CA THR A 84 7.96 12.22 19.54
C THR A 84 6.45 12.32 19.65
N TYR A 85 5.71 11.62 18.79
CA TYR A 85 4.25 11.62 18.77
C TYR A 85 3.60 11.10 20.06
N GLU A 86 4.30 10.26 20.86
CA GLU A 86 3.72 9.64 22.08
C GLU A 86 3.36 10.68 23.15
N THR A 87 4.05 11.82 23.16
CA THR A 87 3.87 12.88 24.15
C THR A 87 3.08 14.07 23.57
N LEU A 88 2.55 13.96 22.36
CA LEU A 88 1.82 15.05 21.71
C LEU A 88 0.31 14.90 21.88
N LYS A 89 -0.32 15.99 22.33
CA LYS A 89 -1.78 16.14 22.42
C LYS A 89 -2.22 17.27 21.49
N VAL A 90 -3.14 16.96 20.58
CA VAL A 90 -3.72 17.94 19.65
C VAL A 90 -5.06 18.40 20.19
N VAL A 91 -5.23 19.71 20.33
CA VAL A 91 -6.43 20.36 20.84
C VAL A 91 -6.99 21.27 19.74
N LEU A 92 -8.28 21.13 19.47
CA LEU A 92 -9.04 22.08 18.65
C LEU A 92 -10.13 22.68 19.51
N LYS A 93 -10.07 23.99 19.73
CA LYS A 93 -11.10 24.76 20.43
C LYS A 93 -11.42 26.00 19.63
N LYS A 94 -12.59 26.00 18.97
CA LYS A 94 -13.01 27.11 18.11
C LYS A 94 -14.52 27.34 18.21
N LYS A 95 -14.91 28.60 18.35
CA LYS A 95 -16.29 29.06 18.39
C LYS A 95 -16.47 30.13 17.32
N ASN A 96 -17.60 30.08 16.61
CA ASN A 96 -17.93 31.13 15.66
C ASN A 96 -18.67 32.27 16.37
N ASP A 97 -17.94 33.33 16.68
CA ASP A 97 -18.49 34.57 17.25
C ASP A 97 -18.68 35.68 16.18
N THR A 98 -18.72 35.29 14.89
CA THR A 98 -18.89 36.22 13.76
C THR A 98 -20.28 36.08 13.13
N ASP A 99 -20.61 36.98 12.20
CA ASP A 99 -21.84 36.97 11.40
C ASP A 99 -21.70 36.17 10.09
N GLN A 100 -20.52 35.58 9.83
CA GLN A 100 -20.24 34.79 8.64
C GLN A 100 -19.92 33.33 9.00
N ILE A 101 -20.07 32.44 8.03
CA ILE A 101 -19.68 31.04 8.18
C ILE A 101 -18.16 30.99 8.37
N MET A 102 -17.73 30.23 9.37
CA MET A 102 -16.33 30.01 9.69
C MET A 102 -15.97 28.54 9.48
N PHE A 103 -14.75 28.27 9.04
CA PHE A 103 -14.19 26.93 9.02
C PHE A 103 -13.15 26.78 10.13
N ALA A 104 -13.28 25.70 10.91
CA ALA A 104 -12.19 25.18 11.71
C ALA A 104 -11.32 24.32 10.77
N THR A 105 -10.02 24.61 10.73
CA THR A 105 -9.06 23.99 9.83
C THR A 105 -7.93 23.32 10.62
N THR A 106 -7.06 22.54 9.95
CA THR A 106 -5.83 22.03 10.57
C THR A 106 -4.89 23.14 11.05
N GLY A 107 -4.98 24.34 10.46
CA GLY A 107 -4.27 25.53 10.92
C GLY A 107 -4.77 26.09 12.26
N ASP A 108 -5.88 25.60 12.79
CA ASP A 108 -6.41 25.96 14.11
C ASP A 108 -6.02 24.96 15.21
N PHE A 109 -5.30 23.89 14.85
CA PHE A 109 -4.82 22.91 15.82
C PHE A 109 -3.76 23.51 16.73
N GLN A 110 -3.93 23.27 18.03
CA GLN A 110 -2.95 23.60 19.07
C GLN A 110 -2.34 22.28 19.54
N ILE A 111 -1.03 22.16 19.43
CA ILE A 111 -0.32 20.93 19.81
C ILE A 111 0.40 21.21 21.12
N TYR A 112 0.19 20.36 22.11
CA TYR A 112 0.78 20.44 23.43
C TYR A 112 1.67 19.23 23.66
N ASP A 113 2.81 19.43 24.30
CA ASP A 113 3.60 18.33 24.87
C ASP A 113 3.06 17.99 26.26
N THR A 114 2.61 16.74 26.46
CA THR A 114 2.00 16.26 27.70
C THR A 114 2.95 16.28 28.89
N ASN A 115 4.27 16.29 28.67
CA ASN A 115 5.25 16.32 29.75
C ASN A 115 5.47 17.74 30.29
N THR A 116 5.43 18.73 29.41
CA THR A 116 5.74 20.13 29.75
C THR A 116 4.50 21.00 29.85
N ASP A 117 3.35 20.52 29.35
CA ASP A 117 2.09 21.24 29.18
C ASP A 117 2.25 22.57 28.41
N LYS A 118 3.27 22.64 27.56
CA LYS A 118 3.58 23.82 26.75
C LYS A 118 3.07 23.61 25.32
N PRO A 119 2.46 24.64 24.72
CA PRO A 119 2.12 24.60 23.31
C PRO A 119 3.39 24.65 22.45
N LEU A 120 3.39 23.87 21.38
CA LEU A 120 4.38 23.98 20.30
C LEU A 120 4.23 25.30 19.54
N SER A 121 5.31 25.71 18.87
CA SER A 121 5.26 26.90 18.05
C SER A 121 4.38 26.69 16.81
N THR A 122 3.92 27.79 16.21
CA THR A 122 3.16 27.73 14.96
C THR A 122 3.99 27.17 13.80
N ALA A 123 5.32 27.32 13.85
CA ALA A 123 6.23 26.73 12.88
C ALA A 123 6.23 25.19 13.00
N ASP A 124 6.44 24.66 14.21
CA ASP A 124 6.42 23.21 14.44
C ASP A 124 5.06 22.59 14.09
N ARG A 125 3.95 23.29 14.42
CA ARG A 125 2.61 22.87 14.01
C ARG A 125 2.49 22.78 12.49
N ASN A 126 3.02 23.76 11.76
CA ASN A 126 2.99 23.76 10.29
C ASN A 126 3.89 22.69 9.68
N GLU A 127 4.91 22.22 10.38
CA GLU A 127 5.66 21.04 9.94
C GLU A 127 4.81 19.77 10.06
N ILE A 128 4.03 19.62 11.15
CA ILE A 128 3.17 18.46 11.40
C ILE A 128 1.90 18.48 10.51
N PHE A 129 1.29 19.66 10.36
CA PHE A 129 0.07 19.90 9.59
C PHE A 129 0.30 21.05 8.60
N PRO A 130 1.06 20.81 7.51
CA PRO A 130 1.39 21.85 6.55
C PRO A 130 0.17 22.36 5.79
N PRO A 131 0.15 23.64 5.40
CA PRO A 131 -0.81 24.13 4.42
C PRO A 131 -0.50 23.53 3.04
N ASN A 132 -1.50 23.45 2.18
CA ASN A 132 -1.33 23.00 0.81
C ASN A 132 -0.30 23.87 0.07
N GLU A 133 0.60 23.24 -0.68
CA GLU A 133 1.71 23.95 -1.35
C GLU A 133 1.24 24.97 -2.41
N ILE A 134 0.10 24.72 -3.06
CA ILE A 134 -0.43 25.55 -4.15
C ILE A 134 -1.31 26.67 -3.58
N THR A 135 -2.32 26.31 -2.78
CA THR A 135 -3.31 27.28 -2.26
C THR A 135 -2.85 28.00 -1.00
N LYS A 136 -1.80 27.50 -0.34
CA LYS A 136 -1.34 27.94 0.99
C LYS A 136 -2.43 27.86 2.07
N TYR A 137 -3.46 27.05 1.82
CA TYR A 137 -4.62 26.90 2.70
C TYR A 137 -4.57 25.55 3.44
N PHE A 138 -5.16 25.52 4.64
CA PHE A 138 -5.20 24.34 5.50
C PHE A 138 -6.42 23.46 5.17
N ILE A 139 -6.45 22.23 5.69
CA ILE A 139 -7.56 21.31 5.44
C ILE A 139 -8.77 21.78 6.24
N ASP A 140 -9.90 21.98 5.57
CA ASP A 140 -11.18 22.28 6.23
C ASP A 140 -11.66 21.06 7.04
N PHE A 141 -11.75 21.24 8.35
CA PHE A 141 -12.11 20.17 9.26
C PHE A 141 -13.61 20.18 9.56
N VAL A 142 -14.14 21.30 10.07
CA VAL A 142 -15.56 21.46 10.43
C VAL A 142 -16.03 22.86 10.06
N ARG A 143 -17.23 22.96 9.47
CA ARG A 143 -17.92 24.22 9.22
C ARG A 143 -18.72 24.60 10.48
N LEU A 144 -18.58 25.85 10.92
CA LEU A 144 -19.28 26.43 12.06
C LEU A 144 -20.19 27.58 11.59
N ASN A 145 -21.49 27.46 11.82
CA ASN A 145 -22.45 28.50 11.50
C ASN A 145 -22.34 29.71 12.46
N PRO A 146 -22.60 30.93 11.97
CA PRO A 146 -22.54 32.15 12.76
C PRO A 146 -23.64 32.22 13.82
N GLU A 147 -23.51 33.19 14.72
CA GLU A 147 -24.58 33.55 15.65
C GLU A 147 -25.80 34.08 14.86
N ILE A 148 -26.97 33.53 15.14
CA ILE A 148 -28.24 33.94 14.50
C ILE A 148 -28.94 35.01 15.35
N SER A 149 -28.89 34.86 16.67
CA SER A 149 -29.48 35.79 17.64
C SER A 149 -28.79 35.62 19.00
N LYS A 150 -29.04 36.55 19.94
CA LYS A 150 -28.52 36.44 21.32
C LYS A 150 -28.97 35.16 22.04
N GLU A 151 -30.02 34.50 21.56
CA GLU A 151 -30.57 33.25 22.12
C GLU A 151 -30.00 32.02 21.41
N ILE A 152 -29.52 32.17 20.17
CA ILE A 152 -28.93 31.10 19.35
C ILE A 152 -27.48 31.49 19.05
N PRO A 153 -26.55 31.21 20.00
CA PRO A 153 -25.14 31.51 19.80
C PRO A 153 -24.57 30.72 18.62
N GLY A 154 -23.49 31.21 18.03
CA GLY A 154 -22.81 30.52 16.95
C GLY A 154 -22.24 29.16 17.38
N GLU A 155 -21.99 28.30 16.39
CA GLU A 155 -21.55 26.93 16.61
C GLU A 155 -20.10 26.87 17.14
N GLU A 156 -19.80 25.82 17.89
CA GLU A 156 -18.48 25.62 18.48
C GLU A 156 -18.07 24.14 18.49
N ILE A 157 -16.75 23.94 18.47
CA ILE A 157 -16.10 22.64 18.55
C ILE A 157 -14.97 22.71 19.58
N HIS A 158 -14.95 21.74 20.47
CA HIS A 158 -13.88 21.50 21.43
C HIS A 158 -13.57 20.00 21.50
N LEU A 159 -12.38 19.62 21.05
CA LEU A 159 -11.89 18.26 21.13
C LEU A 159 -10.41 18.21 21.50
N GLU A 160 -10.00 17.10 22.10
CA GLU A 160 -8.62 16.73 22.33
C GLU A 160 -8.36 15.34 21.75
N ALA A 161 -7.20 15.15 21.12
CA ALA A 161 -6.81 13.87 20.55
C ALA A 161 -5.33 13.59 20.73
N MET A 162 -4.98 12.32 20.94
CA MET A 162 -3.59 11.85 20.97
C MET A 162 -3.23 11.16 19.66
N LEU A 163 -1.92 11.12 19.39
CA LEU A 163 -1.36 10.45 18.22
C LEU A 163 -0.93 9.02 18.53
N ASP A 164 -0.90 8.18 17.50
CA ASP A 164 -0.49 6.78 17.58
C ASP A 164 0.10 6.32 16.23
N ILE A 165 0.75 5.16 16.21
CA ILE A 165 1.22 4.54 14.97
C ILE A 165 0.20 3.52 14.48
N ASN A 166 -0.23 3.70 13.23
CA ASN A 166 -1.12 2.75 12.56
C ASN A 166 -0.64 2.43 11.13
N THR A 167 -1.22 1.37 10.58
CA THR A 167 -1.05 0.95 9.19
C THR A 167 -2.40 0.86 8.52
N ALA A 168 -2.44 0.99 7.19
CA ALA A 168 -3.67 0.93 6.42
C ALA A 168 -4.36 -0.45 6.45
N VAL A 169 -3.67 -1.51 6.90
CA VAL A 169 -4.31 -2.80 7.25
C VAL A 169 -5.41 -2.62 8.28
N LYS A 170 -5.20 -1.78 9.31
CA LYS A 170 -6.20 -1.55 10.36
C LYS A 170 -7.38 -0.72 9.85
N ASN A 171 -7.10 0.34 9.09
CA ASN A 171 -8.11 1.24 8.52
C ASN A 171 -7.55 2.00 7.31
N GLY A 172 -8.35 2.13 6.25
CA GLY A 172 -7.96 2.86 5.04
C GLY A 172 -7.63 4.34 5.24
N CYS A 173 -7.99 4.94 6.39
CA CYS A 173 -7.58 6.31 6.75
C CYS A 173 -6.06 6.46 6.96
N TYR A 174 -5.34 5.36 7.19
CA TYR A 174 -3.92 5.35 7.53
C TYR A 174 -3.02 5.04 6.32
N ASN A 175 -3.47 5.35 5.11
CA ASN A 175 -2.66 5.20 3.89
C ASN A 175 -1.60 6.30 3.80
N CYS A 176 -0.48 6.02 3.15
CA CYS A 176 0.60 6.99 2.92
C CYS A 176 0.73 7.43 1.45
N VAL A 177 -0.09 6.87 0.56
CA VAL A 177 -0.05 7.11 -0.89
C VAL A 177 -1.43 7.48 -1.43
N SER A 178 -1.44 8.43 -2.37
CA SER A 178 -2.60 8.78 -3.18
C SER A 178 -2.83 7.71 -4.25
N THR A 179 -1.76 7.35 -4.97
CA THR A 179 -1.79 6.35 -6.04
C THR A 179 -0.61 5.38 -5.89
N CYS A 180 -0.88 4.08 -5.95
CA CYS A 180 0.15 3.05 -6.09
C CYS A 180 -0.36 1.96 -7.04
N SER A 181 0.21 1.90 -8.24
CA SER A 181 -0.26 1.02 -9.31
C SER A 181 0.88 0.56 -10.20
N TYR A 182 0.63 -0.49 -10.97
CA TYR A 182 1.54 -0.91 -12.03
C TYR A 182 0.75 -1.42 -13.23
N ILE A 183 1.38 -1.35 -14.39
CA ILE A 183 0.89 -1.91 -15.64
C ILE A 183 2.00 -2.74 -16.28
N ASN A 184 1.63 -3.68 -17.15
CA ASN A 184 2.61 -4.32 -18.01
C ASN A 184 3.19 -3.27 -18.97
N THR A 185 4.48 -3.35 -19.28
CA THR A 185 5.11 -2.44 -20.26
C THR A 185 4.51 -2.72 -21.66
N PRO A 186 3.81 -1.75 -22.28
CA PRO A 186 3.18 -1.97 -23.59
C PRO A 186 4.21 -2.25 -24.70
N ASP A 187 3.98 -3.26 -25.51
CA ASP A 187 4.83 -3.56 -26.68
C ASP A 187 4.28 -2.85 -27.91
N THR A 188 4.63 -1.57 -28.02
CA THR A 188 4.13 -0.68 -29.08
C THR A 188 4.57 -1.11 -30.47
N ILE A 189 5.73 -1.80 -30.61
CA ILE A 189 6.24 -2.26 -31.90
C ILE A 189 5.36 -3.41 -32.40
N ARG A 190 5.23 -4.46 -31.59
CA ARG A 190 4.39 -5.62 -31.93
C ARG A 190 2.93 -5.23 -32.10
N ALA A 191 2.46 -4.29 -31.29
CA ALA A 191 1.14 -3.71 -31.44
C ALA A 191 0.96 -3.09 -32.84
N ASN A 192 1.88 -2.21 -33.26
CA ASN A 192 1.82 -1.62 -34.59
C ASN A 192 1.88 -2.67 -35.71
N ASP A 193 2.69 -3.71 -35.59
CA ASP A 193 2.79 -4.79 -36.58
C ASP A 193 1.48 -5.56 -36.76
N ILE A 194 0.80 -5.87 -35.65
CA ILE A 194 -0.52 -6.50 -35.66
C ILE A 194 -1.55 -5.57 -36.30
N TRP A 195 -1.52 -4.27 -35.96
CA TRP A 195 -2.39 -3.29 -36.58
C TRP A 195 -2.16 -3.19 -38.11
N ILE A 196 -0.91 -3.18 -38.58
CA ILE A 196 -0.59 -3.14 -40.02
C ILE A 196 -1.22 -4.32 -40.75
N THR A 197 -1.25 -5.51 -40.12
CA THR A 197 -1.87 -6.71 -40.70
C THR A 197 -3.40 -6.54 -40.77
N LYS A 198 -4.04 -6.12 -39.67
CA LYS A 198 -5.49 -5.82 -39.64
C LYS A 198 -5.88 -4.75 -40.66
N GLU A 199 -5.05 -3.71 -40.80
CA GLU A 199 -5.30 -2.61 -41.75
C GLU A 199 -5.27 -3.11 -43.20
N LYS A 200 -4.37 -4.04 -43.55
CA LYS A 200 -4.33 -4.67 -44.87
C LYS A 200 -5.60 -5.47 -45.15
N GLU A 201 -6.10 -6.23 -44.16
CA GLU A 201 -7.36 -7.00 -44.28
C GLU A 201 -8.56 -6.07 -44.47
N LEU A 202 -8.66 -4.99 -43.69
CA LEU A 202 -9.75 -4.01 -43.80
C LEU A 202 -9.75 -3.28 -45.15
N LYS A 203 -8.57 -2.99 -45.70
CA LYS A 203 -8.40 -2.43 -47.05
C LYS A 203 -8.82 -3.43 -48.13
N ALA A 204 -8.49 -4.72 -47.97
CA ALA A 204 -8.94 -5.77 -48.88
C ALA A 204 -10.47 -5.92 -48.89
N LEU A 205 -11.12 -5.72 -47.73
CA LEU A 205 -12.58 -5.66 -47.57
C LEU A 205 -13.23 -4.36 -48.09
N LYS A 206 -12.46 -3.45 -48.70
CA LYS A 206 -12.91 -2.14 -49.20
C LYS A 206 -13.60 -1.27 -48.13
N THR A 207 -13.16 -1.38 -46.88
CA THR A 207 -13.67 -0.55 -45.79
C THR A 207 -13.30 0.93 -46.03
N PRO A 208 -14.22 1.90 -45.82
CA PRO A 208 -13.92 3.32 -45.97
C PRO A 208 -12.75 3.77 -45.07
N LYS A 209 -11.91 4.68 -45.56
CA LYS A 209 -10.72 5.17 -44.83
C LYS A 209 -11.07 5.76 -43.45
N GLU A 210 -12.12 6.56 -43.37
CA GLU A 210 -12.60 7.16 -42.11
C GLU A 210 -12.94 6.09 -41.06
N LYS A 211 -13.56 4.99 -41.50
CA LYS A 211 -13.89 3.86 -40.62
C LYS A 211 -12.64 3.11 -40.17
N ILE A 212 -11.64 2.96 -41.04
CA ILE A 212 -10.35 2.35 -40.68
C ILE A 212 -9.64 3.21 -39.62
N GLU A 213 -9.66 4.55 -39.75
CA GLU A 213 -9.07 5.45 -38.75
C GLU A 213 -9.79 5.39 -37.40
N SER A 214 -11.13 5.32 -37.40
CA SER A 214 -11.89 5.10 -36.17
C SER A 214 -11.51 3.77 -35.51
N LEU A 215 -11.49 2.68 -36.28
CA LEU A 215 -11.09 1.36 -35.78
C LEU A 215 -9.65 1.34 -35.28
N LYS A 216 -8.75 2.14 -35.87
CA LYS A 216 -7.38 2.30 -35.38
C LYS A 216 -7.38 2.89 -33.98
N LYS A 217 -8.10 3.99 -33.79
CA LYS A 217 -8.20 4.63 -32.46
C LYS A 217 -8.79 3.67 -31.43
N ASP A 218 -9.89 2.99 -31.77
CA ASP A 218 -10.54 2.02 -30.90
C ASP A 218 -9.60 0.86 -30.53
N TRP A 219 -8.82 0.38 -31.51
CA TRP A 219 -7.86 -0.70 -31.30
C TRP A 219 -6.73 -0.32 -30.33
N PHE A 220 -6.17 0.89 -30.47
CA PHE A 220 -5.13 1.37 -29.55
C PHE A 220 -5.67 1.71 -28.15
N LEU A 221 -6.97 1.97 -28.00
CA LEU A 221 -7.60 2.20 -26.70
C LEU A 221 -7.85 0.90 -25.91
N LEU A 222 -8.00 -0.24 -26.59
CA LEU A 222 -8.40 -1.50 -25.93
C LEU A 222 -7.45 -2.66 -26.25
N ASP A 223 -7.50 -3.20 -27.47
CA ASP A 223 -6.81 -4.44 -27.83
C ASP A 223 -5.29 -4.30 -27.77
N ALA A 224 -4.74 -3.15 -28.15
CA ALA A 224 -3.30 -2.92 -28.12
C ALA A 224 -2.73 -3.04 -26.70
N ASN A 225 -3.51 -2.67 -25.67
CA ASN A 225 -3.08 -2.73 -24.27
C ASN A 225 -2.96 -4.18 -23.75
N ARG A 226 -3.47 -5.18 -24.49
CA ARG A 226 -3.25 -6.60 -24.21
C ARG A 226 -1.93 -7.12 -24.78
N ILE A 227 -1.21 -6.30 -25.55
CA ILE A 227 0.08 -6.63 -26.17
C ILE A 227 1.17 -5.93 -25.36
N TYR A 228 1.91 -6.72 -24.59
CA TYR A 228 2.90 -6.21 -23.65
C TYR A 228 4.15 -7.09 -23.66
N ILE A 229 5.24 -6.53 -23.14
CA ILE A 229 6.50 -7.22 -22.93
C ILE A 229 6.36 -8.11 -21.69
N GLU A 230 6.60 -9.41 -21.82
CA GLU A 230 6.53 -10.34 -20.70
C GLU A 230 7.55 -10.00 -19.61
N ASN A 231 7.16 -10.18 -18.34
CA ASN A 231 8.00 -9.90 -17.17
C ASN A 231 8.56 -8.47 -17.11
N SER A 232 7.84 -7.50 -17.69
CA SER A 232 8.20 -6.09 -17.71
C SER A 232 7.02 -5.23 -17.23
N PHE A 233 7.29 -4.30 -16.32
CA PHE A 233 6.26 -3.50 -15.67
C PHE A 233 6.66 -2.03 -15.50
N GLU A 234 5.69 -1.14 -15.68
CA GLU A 234 5.78 0.26 -15.28
C GLU A 234 5.02 0.46 -13.98
N PHE A 235 5.72 0.85 -12.93
CA PHE A 235 5.20 1.06 -11.59
C PHE A 235 5.10 2.55 -11.29
N THR A 236 4.07 2.96 -10.56
CA THR A 236 3.79 4.35 -10.22
C THR A 236 3.47 4.48 -8.74
N ILE A 237 4.13 5.42 -8.07
CA ILE A 237 3.88 5.82 -6.68
C ILE A 237 3.61 7.32 -6.65
N GLU A 238 2.58 7.73 -5.93
CA GLU A 238 2.24 9.12 -5.65
C GLU A 238 1.94 9.28 -4.17
N THR A 239 2.75 10.07 -3.48
CA THR A 239 2.64 10.32 -2.03
C THR A 239 1.50 11.29 -1.69
N ILE A 240 0.97 11.19 -0.47
CA ILE A 240 0.08 12.22 0.10
C ILE A 240 0.83 13.33 0.87
N GLY A 241 2.16 13.23 0.96
CA GLY A 241 3.02 14.25 1.58
C GLY A 241 3.75 13.81 2.86
N ILE A 242 3.27 12.75 3.56
CA ILE A 242 3.89 12.27 4.81
C ILE A 242 5.35 11.84 4.60
N TYR A 243 5.61 11.13 3.50
CA TYR A 243 6.93 10.61 3.13
C TYR A 243 7.24 10.96 1.67
N SER A 244 8.52 11.05 1.32
CA SER A 244 8.92 11.08 -0.09
C SER A 244 8.62 9.74 -0.77
N ASN A 245 8.40 9.75 -2.09
CA ASN A 245 8.13 8.51 -2.83
C ASN A 245 9.28 7.49 -2.73
N GLU A 246 10.52 7.98 -2.69
CA GLU A 246 11.71 7.12 -2.52
C GLU A 246 11.70 6.45 -1.14
N ASN A 247 11.39 7.20 -0.08
CA ASN A 247 11.28 6.65 1.27
C ASN A 247 10.15 5.62 1.37
N ILE A 248 9.00 5.89 0.76
CA ILE A 248 7.87 4.94 0.67
C ILE A 248 8.34 3.61 0.05
N PHE A 249 9.08 3.68 -1.05
CA PHE A 249 9.60 2.49 -1.73
C PHE A 249 10.61 1.73 -0.86
N LYS A 250 11.55 2.43 -0.21
CA LYS A 250 12.52 1.83 0.73
C LYS A 250 11.85 1.18 1.94
N MET A 251 10.88 1.86 2.54
CA MET A 251 10.10 1.35 3.67
C MET A 251 9.37 0.08 3.28
N ALA A 252 8.75 0.03 2.09
CA ALA A 252 8.10 -1.19 1.60
C ALA A 252 9.09 -2.34 1.40
N CYS A 253 10.26 -2.10 0.81
CA CYS A 253 11.31 -3.12 0.70
C CYS A 253 11.75 -3.63 2.08
N THR A 254 11.88 -2.73 3.05
CA THR A 254 12.30 -3.05 4.42
C THR A 254 11.25 -3.88 5.15
N VAL A 255 9.97 -3.54 5.02
CA VAL A 255 8.85 -4.34 5.57
C VAL A 255 8.84 -5.74 4.98
N LEU A 256 8.99 -5.87 3.66
CA LEU A 256 9.05 -7.19 3.00
C LEU A 256 10.27 -8.00 3.45
N LEU A 257 11.44 -7.38 3.59
CA LEU A 257 12.64 -8.04 4.09
C LEU A 257 12.46 -8.56 5.52
N ASN A 258 11.86 -7.74 6.40
CA ASN A 258 11.60 -8.13 7.78
C ASN A 258 10.60 -9.30 7.86
N GLN A 259 9.52 -9.26 7.06
CA GLN A 259 8.54 -10.36 7.00
C GLN A 259 9.16 -11.67 6.48
N LEU A 260 10.07 -11.58 5.50
CA LEU A 260 10.80 -12.74 5.00
C LEU A 260 11.78 -13.30 6.04
N GLU A 261 12.44 -12.44 6.82
CA GLU A 261 13.33 -12.88 7.91
C GLU A 261 12.53 -13.56 9.02
N GLU A 262 11.41 -12.97 9.45
CA GLU A 262 10.53 -13.57 10.46
C GLU A 262 10.05 -14.95 10.03
N LEU A 263 9.67 -15.11 8.75
CA LEU A 263 9.27 -16.41 8.23
C LEU A 263 10.42 -17.43 8.22
N LYS A 264 11.63 -17.00 7.87
CA LYS A 264 12.83 -17.86 7.92
C LYS A 264 13.12 -18.32 9.35
N ASP A 265 13.01 -17.43 10.32
CA ASP A 265 13.20 -17.74 11.74
C ASP A 265 12.13 -18.74 12.23
N ASN A 266 10.89 -18.56 11.80
CA ASN A 266 9.79 -19.50 12.08
C ASN A 266 10.05 -20.90 11.50
N ILE A 267 10.58 -21.00 10.28
CA ILE A 267 10.96 -22.29 9.69
C ILE A 267 12.11 -22.93 10.47
N THR A 268 13.13 -22.14 10.82
CA THR A 268 14.35 -22.64 11.49
C THR A 268 14.07 -23.09 12.93
N SER A 269 13.16 -22.40 13.63
CA SER A 269 12.70 -22.79 14.98
C SER A 269 11.74 -23.98 14.97
N GLY A 270 11.28 -24.43 13.80
CA GLY A 270 10.34 -25.54 13.67
C GLY A 270 8.90 -25.18 14.03
N SER A 271 8.54 -23.89 14.03
CA SER A 271 7.16 -23.44 14.30
C SER A 271 6.22 -23.66 13.11
N VAL A 272 6.77 -23.80 11.91
CA VAL A 272 6.00 -24.08 10.69
C VAL A 272 5.54 -25.54 10.64
N ILE A 273 4.22 -25.73 10.53
CA ILE A 273 3.60 -27.05 10.47
C ILE A 273 3.58 -27.54 9.02
N ILE A 274 4.16 -28.72 8.80
CA ILE A 274 4.11 -29.43 7.50
C ILE A 274 3.29 -30.69 7.66
N ASN A 275 2.15 -30.74 6.97
CA ASN A 275 1.24 -31.87 6.93
C ASN A 275 1.41 -32.66 5.64
N GLN A 276 1.11 -33.96 5.69
CA GLN A 276 0.96 -34.80 4.50
C GLN A 276 -0.54 -35.08 4.35
N PRO A 277 -1.23 -34.41 3.41
CA PRO A 277 -2.66 -34.61 3.23
C PRO A 277 -2.94 -36.02 2.68
N MET A 278 -4.11 -36.56 3.03
CA MET A 278 -4.61 -37.79 2.40
C MET A 278 -5.17 -37.39 1.02
N SER A 279 -4.31 -37.44 0.00
CA SER A 279 -4.59 -36.98 -1.36
C SER A 279 -4.34 -38.08 -2.39
N THR A 280 -4.82 -37.87 -3.61
CA THR A 280 -4.53 -38.74 -4.76
C THR A 280 -3.15 -38.48 -5.37
N THR A 281 -2.54 -37.34 -5.03
CA THR A 281 -1.17 -36.99 -5.45
C THR A 281 -0.16 -37.64 -4.51
N GLU A 282 0.78 -38.39 -5.07
CA GLU A 282 1.90 -38.97 -4.30
C GLU A 282 2.84 -37.87 -3.78
N ASN A 283 3.43 -38.08 -2.60
CA ASN A 283 4.42 -37.19 -1.98
C ASN A 283 3.95 -35.73 -1.85
N GLU A 284 2.69 -35.51 -1.46
CA GLU A 284 2.12 -34.18 -1.23
C GLU A 284 2.43 -33.67 0.18
N TYR A 285 2.71 -32.37 0.28
CA TYR A 285 2.98 -31.64 1.51
C TYR A 285 2.16 -30.35 1.53
N GLU A 286 1.52 -30.08 2.66
CA GLU A 286 0.87 -28.80 2.95
C GLU A 286 1.65 -28.08 4.05
N VAL A 287 2.26 -26.97 3.68
CA VAL A 287 2.99 -26.08 4.59
C VAL A 287 2.02 -25.00 5.07
N ILE A 288 1.76 -24.95 6.37
CA ILE A 288 0.90 -23.94 7.00
C ILE A 288 1.75 -22.73 7.36
N LEU A 289 1.45 -21.59 6.73
CA LEU A 289 2.14 -20.33 6.93
C LEU A 289 1.24 -19.40 7.76
N GLU A 290 1.47 -19.37 9.07
CA GLU A 290 0.77 -18.50 10.02
C GLU A 290 1.13 -17.03 9.80
N ASN A 291 0.13 -16.14 9.86
CA ASN A 291 0.22 -14.69 9.63
C ASN A 291 0.80 -14.26 8.27
N ILE A 292 0.88 -15.19 7.31
CA ILE A 292 1.34 -14.91 5.95
C ILE A 292 0.14 -14.90 5.01
N ASP A 293 -0.02 -13.79 4.28
CA ASP A 293 -1.04 -13.64 3.23
C ASP A 293 -0.42 -13.75 1.82
N PHE A 294 -1.23 -13.51 0.79
CA PHE A 294 -0.83 -13.54 -0.62
C PHE A 294 0.42 -12.71 -0.95
N THR A 295 0.72 -11.64 -0.20
CA THR A 295 1.89 -10.76 -0.45
C THR A 295 3.19 -11.56 -0.43
N ILE A 296 3.52 -12.21 0.69
CA ILE A 296 4.74 -13.02 0.84
C ILE A 296 4.53 -14.41 0.26
N GLY A 297 3.33 -14.99 0.45
CA GLY A 297 3.01 -16.33 -0.01
C GLY A 297 3.18 -16.52 -1.53
N LYS A 298 2.73 -15.57 -2.34
CA LYS A 298 2.89 -15.63 -3.81
C LYS A 298 4.34 -15.39 -4.27
N VAL A 299 5.12 -14.64 -3.50
CA VAL A 299 6.55 -14.47 -3.78
C VAL A 299 7.28 -15.81 -3.57
N ILE A 300 6.99 -16.50 -2.48
CA ILE A 300 7.60 -17.80 -2.17
C ILE A 300 7.14 -18.87 -3.16
N GLU A 301 5.84 -18.93 -3.47
CA GLU A 301 5.30 -19.81 -4.51
C GLU A 301 6.04 -19.61 -5.83
N TYR A 302 6.24 -18.36 -6.25
CA TYR A 302 6.97 -18.05 -7.49
C TYR A 302 8.40 -18.61 -7.48
N TYR A 303 9.18 -18.37 -6.43
CA TYR A 303 10.54 -18.91 -6.35
C TYR A 303 10.57 -20.43 -6.24
N MET A 304 9.62 -21.03 -5.55
CA MET A 304 9.46 -22.49 -5.49
C MET A 304 9.20 -23.07 -6.87
N TYR A 305 8.28 -22.47 -7.61
CA TYR A 305 7.95 -22.87 -8.96
C TYR A 305 9.15 -22.70 -9.90
N GLU A 306 9.79 -21.54 -9.91
CA GLU A 306 10.93 -21.29 -10.80
C GLU A 306 12.13 -22.19 -10.53
N ILE A 307 12.51 -22.36 -9.26
CA ILE A 307 13.72 -23.11 -8.89
C ILE A 307 13.46 -24.62 -8.93
N TYR A 308 12.38 -25.08 -8.28
CA TYR A 308 12.19 -26.50 -8.02
C TYR A 308 11.22 -27.19 -8.99
N TYR A 309 10.32 -26.45 -9.64
CA TYR A 309 9.46 -27.01 -10.70
C TYR A 309 10.10 -26.85 -12.08
N ASN A 310 10.42 -25.62 -12.50
CA ASN A 310 10.91 -25.34 -13.85
C ASN A 310 12.38 -25.75 -14.05
N GLN A 311 13.29 -25.37 -13.14
CA GLN A 311 14.73 -25.58 -13.35
C GLN A 311 15.23 -26.96 -12.91
N ARG A 312 14.82 -27.42 -11.72
CA ARG A 312 15.29 -28.68 -11.14
C ARG A 312 14.35 -29.86 -11.35
N SER A 313 13.09 -29.63 -11.71
CA SER A 313 12.06 -30.66 -11.91
C SER A 313 11.91 -31.63 -10.71
N VAL A 314 12.05 -31.10 -9.51
CA VAL A 314 11.90 -31.80 -8.22
C VAL A 314 10.44 -31.74 -7.72
N LEU A 315 9.71 -30.71 -8.13
CA LEU A 315 8.28 -30.57 -7.83
C LEU A 315 7.42 -31.02 -9.02
N THR A 316 6.35 -31.74 -8.72
CA THR A 316 5.25 -32.07 -9.66
C THR A 316 4.04 -31.17 -9.47
N LEU A 317 3.93 -30.53 -8.30
CA LEU A 317 2.89 -29.56 -7.97
C LEU A 317 3.49 -28.45 -7.11
N CYS A 318 3.14 -27.20 -7.42
CA CYS A 318 3.38 -26.05 -6.56
C CYS A 318 2.16 -25.13 -6.65
N GLY A 319 1.56 -24.80 -5.51
CA GLY A 319 0.42 -23.90 -5.48
C GLY A 319 0.25 -23.24 -4.13
N PHE A 320 -0.18 -21.99 -4.15
CA PHE A 320 -0.50 -21.22 -2.96
C PHE A 320 -1.99 -20.90 -2.89
N TYR A 321 -2.61 -21.17 -1.75
CA TYR A 321 -4.01 -20.81 -1.52
C TYR A 321 -4.28 -20.42 -0.06
N LYS A 322 -5.33 -19.65 0.12
CA LYS A 322 -5.90 -19.28 1.42
C LYS A 322 -7.37 -19.67 1.39
N LYS A 323 -7.81 -20.56 2.30
CA LYS A 323 -9.17 -21.14 2.25
C LYS A 323 -10.22 -20.07 2.47
N HIS A 324 -10.04 -19.23 3.50
CA HIS A 324 -10.95 -18.12 3.76
C HIS A 324 -10.20 -16.79 4.00
N PRO A 325 -10.72 -15.64 3.51
CA PRO A 325 -10.09 -14.34 3.71
C PRO A 325 -9.84 -13.97 5.18
N HIS A 326 -10.71 -14.45 6.09
CA HIS A 326 -10.66 -14.16 7.52
C HIS A 326 -9.72 -15.07 8.32
N GLU A 327 -9.17 -16.12 7.72
CA GLU A 327 -8.18 -16.96 8.40
C GLU A 327 -6.83 -16.25 8.43
N ASN A 328 -6.07 -16.44 9.50
CA ASN A 328 -4.76 -15.82 9.65
C ASN A 328 -3.62 -16.66 9.08
N TYR A 329 -3.91 -17.84 8.52
CA TYR A 329 -2.91 -18.70 7.90
C TYR A 329 -3.19 -18.86 6.40
N SER A 330 -2.14 -19.19 5.66
CA SER A 330 -2.21 -19.63 4.27
C SER A 330 -1.52 -20.98 4.09
N ILE A 331 -1.79 -21.65 2.97
CA ILE A 331 -1.27 -22.98 2.70
C ILE A 331 -0.47 -22.93 1.40
N LEU A 332 0.81 -23.32 1.51
CA LEU A 332 1.62 -23.66 0.36
C LEU A 332 1.57 -25.18 0.17
N ARG A 333 1.03 -25.60 -0.98
CA ARG A 333 0.89 -26.99 -1.37
C ARG A 333 1.99 -27.36 -2.35
N LEU A 334 2.72 -28.41 -2.04
CA LEU A 334 3.86 -28.91 -2.80
C LEU A 334 3.68 -30.41 -3.02
N ALA A 335 4.06 -30.92 -4.19
CA ALA A 335 4.24 -32.36 -4.38
C ALA A 335 5.61 -32.62 -4.99
N LEU A 336 6.34 -33.59 -4.41
CA LEU A 336 7.68 -33.97 -4.83
C LEU A 336 7.65 -35.15 -5.79
N THR A 337 8.63 -35.21 -6.70
CA THR A 337 8.81 -36.38 -7.58
C THR A 337 9.19 -37.64 -6.81
N GLU A 338 9.99 -37.49 -5.74
CA GLU A 338 10.43 -38.60 -4.89
C GLU A 338 10.01 -38.40 -3.42
N PRO A 339 9.70 -39.49 -2.68
CA PRO A 339 9.37 -39.40 -1.27
C PRO A 339 10.54 -38.80 -0.49
N SER A 340 10.27 -37.72 0.24
CA SER A 340 11.30 -36.91 0.90
C SER A 340 10.90 -36.58 2.34
N ASP A 341 11.88 -36.31 3.19
CA ASP A 341 11.59 -35.87 4.56
C ASP A 341 11.14 -34.40 4.59
N LYS A 342 10.35 -34.06 5.62
CA LYS A 342 9.90 -32.68 5.87
C LYS A 342 11.07 -31.68 5.97
N SER A 343 12.23 -32.14 6.42
CA SER A 343 13.46 -31.35 6.49
C SER A 343 13.91 -30.80 5.13
N ILE A 344 13.70 -31.56 4.06
CA ILE A 344 14.06 -31.14 2.69
C ILE A 344 13.15 -30.00 2.23
N VAL A 345 11.85 -30.07 2.55
CA VAL A 345 10.88 -29.00 2.25
C VAL A 345 11.28 -27.69 2.95
N ASN A 346 11.73 -27.77 4.21
CA ASN A 346 12.25 -26.61 4.95
C ASN A 346 13.49 -26.01 4.28
N GLU A 347 14.44 -26.83 3.84
CA GLU A 347 15.64 -26.36 3.12
C GLU A 347 15.26 -25.62 1.83
N TYR A 348 14.28 -26.13 1.09
CA TYR A 348 13.80 -25.50 -0.13
C TYR A 348 13.14 -24.15 0.17
N LEU A 349 12.33 -24.06 1.22
CA LEU A 349 11.70 -22.81 1.67
C LEU A 349 12.75 -21.76 2.03
N ILE A 350 13.75 -22.14 2.82
CA ILE A 350 14.83 -21.23 3.23
C ILE A 350 15.59 -20.72 1.99
N THR A 351 15.89 -21.60 1.03
CA THR A 351 16.55 -21.21 -0.22
C THR A 351 15.72 -20.18 -1.00
N CYS A 352 14.42 -20.43 -1.16
CA CYS A 352 13.52 -19.49 -1.85
C CYS A 352 13.40 -18.14 -1.12
N ILE A 353 13.35 -18.16 0.21
CA ILE A 353 13.31 -16.93 1.03
C ILE A 353 14.59 -16.11 0.84
N GLU A 354 15.76 -16.74 0.84
CA GLU A 354 17.02 -16.04 0.62
C GLU A 354 17.11 -15.42 -0.79
N GLU A 355 16.64 -16.11 -1.82
CA GLU A 355 16.56 -15.53 -3.16
C GLU A 355 15.60 -14.34 -3.22
N ALA A 356 14.43 -14.43 -2.58
CA ALA A 356 13.48 -13.32 -2.48
C ALA A 356 14.10 -12.10 -1.76
N LYS A 357 14.80 -12.34 -0.63
CA LYS A 357 15.49 -11.29 0.13
C LYS A 357 16.56 -10.59 -0.69
N LYS A 358 17.38 -11.33 -1.45
CA LYS A 358 18.40 -10.74 -2.33
C LYS A 358 17.80 -9.74 -3.32
N ILE A 359 16.64 -10.06 -3.89
CA ILE A 359 15.97 -9.16 -4.84
C ILE A 359 15.45 -7.90 -4.15
N PHE A 360 14.74 -8.00 -3.03
CA PHE A 360 14.24 -6.82 -2.32
C PHE A 360 15.39 -5.96 -1.75
N ALA A 361 16.49 -6.58 -1.29
CA ALA A 361 17.69 -5.85 -0.87
C ALA A 361 18.36 -5.12 -2.05
N THR A 362 18.36 -5.72 -3.23
CA THR A 362 18.87 -5.09 -4.46
C THR A 362 18.01 -3.91 -4.89
N PHE A 363 16.69 -4.01 -4.74
CA PHE A 363 15.80 -2.88 -5.02
C PHE A 363 15.95 -1.76 -3.99
N ASN A 364 16.11 -2.12 -2.70
CA ASN A 364 16.29 -1.14 -1.64
C ASN A 364 17.58 -0.31 -1.81
N SER A 365 18.66 -0.92 -2.30
CA SER A 365 19.97 -0.24 -2.48
C SER A 365 20.05 0.68 -3.70
N LYS A 366 18.99 0.77 -4.52
CA LYS A 366 18.94 1.64 -5.70
C LYS A 366 18.66 3.11 -5.38
N PHE A 367 18.32 3.39 -4.12
CA PHE A 367 18.07 4.71 -3.57
C PHE A 367 18.86 4.84 -2.28
#